data_AF-N8Y9L0-F1
#
_entry.id   AF-N8Y9L0-F1
#
_cell.length_a   1.000
_cell.length_b   1.000
_cell.length_c   1.000
_cell.angle_alpha   90.00
_cell.angle_beta   90.00
_cell.angle_gamma   90.00
#
_symmetry.space_group_name_H-M   'P 1'
#
loop_
_entity.id
_entity.type
_entity.pdbx_description
1 polymer ?
#
loop_
_entity_poly.entity_id
_entity_poly.type
_entity_poly.pdbx_seq_one_letter_code
_entity_poly.pdbx_strand_id
1 'polypeptide(L)'
;MDKKAKNILFKHFWKNGWISDDERSTSSEDFQYAQAHGLMFEPVSISHDECIQSILKLTQEIPYEQVIKAFLSSLSRRRLDWRSGLASYFIAKQLYQHHYSVALSGQSYDQNGNVMHQSFTCGICRDLKYGMIGHEKYQDADLNVLNFERIKWGGVRHGELLYTWFDLKQFSSEDIAEPNAEDILIFKNILNVIAQSKPDDYPSTLEKNLNDVIKSSKDERQILLEIMACIDLLKPQSYDRPSRGKNDWVFVEYWRGEDKYNQQVVDQLFGKYLNGH
;
A
#
# COMPACT_ATOMS: atom_id res chain seq x y z
N MET A 1 12.32 12.62 -8.16
CA MET A 1 11.35 12.21 -9.19
C MET A 1 11.23 13.31 -10.24
N ASP A 2 11.37 12.96 -11.52
CA ASP A 2 11.26 13.92 -12.62
C ASP A 2 9.83 14.49 -12.73
N LYS A 3 9.73 15.82 -12.88
CA LYS A 3 8.43 16.52 -12.85
C LYS A 3 7.64 16.32 -14.14
N LYS A 4 8.31 16.26 -15.30
CA LYS A 4 7.65 16.10 -16.60
C LYS A 4 7.11 14.68 -16.74
N ALA A 5 7.92 13.67 -16.43
CA ALA A 5 7.53 12.28 -16.44
C ALA A 5 6.35 12.01 -15.49
N LYS A 6 6.37 12.60 -14.27
CA LYS A 6 5.26 12.46 -13.32
C LYS A 6 3.98 13.06 -13.89
N ASN A 7 4.09 14.24 -14.50
CA ASN A 7 2.93 14.90 -15.10
C ASN A 7 2.37 14.11 -16.29
N ILE A 8 3.20 13.44 -17.09
CA ILE A 8 2.76 12.54 -18.18
C ILE A 8 1.94 11.39 -17.59
N LEU A 9 2.49 10.66 -16.60
CA LEU A 9 1.81 9.57 -15.91
C LEU A 9 0.47 10.03 -15.32
N PHE A 10 0.44 11.18 -14.64
CA PHE A 10 -0.78 11.68 -14.02
C PHE A 10 -1.84 12.08 -15.04
N LYS A 11 -1.46 12.72 -16.15
CA LYS A 11 -2.40 13.09 -17.22
C LYS A 11 -2.96 11.89 -17.97
N HIS A 12 -2.26 10.75 -17.97
CA HIS A 12 -2.76 9.51 -18.54
C HIS A 12 -3.98 8.98 -17.77
N PHE A 13 -3.97 9.05 -16.43
CA PHE A 13 -5.02 8.47 -15.58
C PHE A 13 -6.00 9.49 -14.99
N TRP A 14 -5.60 10.76 -14.87
CA TRP A 14 -6.30 11.71 -14.01
C TRP A 14 -6.35 13.13 -14.56
N LYS A 15 -7.57 13.69 -14.55
CA LYS A 15 -7.81 15.12 -14.79
C LYS A 15 -8.64 15.73 -13.67
N ASN A 16 -9.95 15.48 -13.69
CA ASN A 16 -10.91 15.85 -12.64
C ASN A 16 -11.54 14.60 -11.99
N GLY A 17 -10.81 13.49 -12.04
CA GLY A 17 -11.33 12.14 -11.84
C GLY A 17 -10.54 11.18 -12.73
N TRP A 18 -10.88 9.90 -12.65
CA TRP A 18 -10.38 8.86 -13.54
C TRP A 18 -10.77 9.17 -15.00
N ILE A 19 -9.80 9.06 -15.90
CA ILE A 19 -10.04 9.07 -17.35
C ILE A 19 -10.46 7.64 -17.74
N SER A 20 -11.53 7.52 -18.52
CA SER A 20 -12.02 6.23 -19.01
C SER A 20 -11.00 5.59 -19.94
N ASP A 21 -10.94 4.25 -19.95
CA ASP A 21 -9.90 3.50 -20.66
C ASP A 21 -9.85 3.85 -22.17
N ASP A 22 -10.98 4.15 -22.78
CA ASP A 22 -11.12 4.55 -24.19
C ASP A 22 -10.62 5.97 -24.49
N GLU A 23 -10.60 6.85 -23.48
CA GLU A 23 -10.09 8.22 -23.59
C GLU A 23 -8.60 8.33 -23.23
N ARG A 24 -8.01 7.29 -22.60
CA ARG A 24 -6.60 7.30 -22.23
C ARG A 24 -5.73 7.29 -23.46
N SER A 25 -4.85 8.28 -23.56
CA SER A 25 -3.87 8.37 -24.63
C SER A 25 -2.58 9.00 -24.12
N THR A 26 -1.46 8.55 -24.66
CA THR A 26 -0.14 9.13 -24.40
C THR A 26 0.65 9.04 -25.69
N SER A 27 1.27 10.15 -26.09
CA SER A 27 2.10 10.18 -27.29
C SER A 27 3.30 9.24 -27.10
N SER A 28 3.83 8.67 -28.19
CA SER A 28 5.01 7.81 -28.12
C SER A 28 6.22 8.53 -27.51
N GLU A 29 6.38 9.82 -27.80
CA GLU A 29 7.44 10.67 -27.26
C GLU A 29 7.30 10.86 -25.73
N ASP A 30 6.10 11.16 -25.25
CA ASP A 30 5.86 11.31 -23.81
C ASP A 30 5.99 9.98 -23.07
N PHE A 31 5.50 8.88 -23.67
CA PHE A 31 5.65 7.56 -23.09
C PHE A 31 7.13 7.17 -22.96
N GLN A 32 7.93 7.29 -24.02
CA GLN A 32 9.36 7.03 -23.99
C GLN A 32 10.09 7.92 -22.97
N TYR A 33 9.70 9.21 -22.89
CA TYR A 33 10.27 10.12 -21.91
C TYR A 33 9.95 9.67 -20.48
N ALA A 34 8.69 9.33 -20.17
CA ALA A 34 8.29 8.90 -18.84
C ALA A 34 8.89 7.54 -18.47
N GLN A 35 9.03 6.64 -19.44
CA GLN A 35 9.69 5.33 -19.28
C GLN A 35 11.18 5.48 -18.97
N ALA A 36 11.89 6.34 -19.69
CA ALA A 36 13.30 6.62 -19.42
C ALA A 36 13.57 7.21 -18.03
N HIS A 37 12.56 7.80 -17.39
CA HIS A 37 12.63 8.32 -16.02
C HIS A 37 11.98 7.39 -14.98
N GLY A 38 11.66 6.15 -15.35
CA GLY A 38 11.14 5.13 -14.44
C GLY A 38 9.73 5.39 -13.94
N LEU A 39 8.91 6.15 -14.67
CA LEU A 39 7.54 6.46 -14.25
C LEU A 39 6.45 5.80 -15.10
N MET A 40 6.78 5.41 -16.33
CA MET A 40 5.93 4.53 -17.13
C MET A 40 6.67 3.27 -17.55
N PHE A 41 5.93 2.22 -17.90
CA PHE A 41 6.43 0.89 -18.15
C PHE A 41 5.65 0.25 -19.29
N GLU A 42 6.32 -0.61 -20.05
CA GLU A 42 5.62 -1.55 -20.91
C GLU A 42 4.73 -2.47 -20.07
N PRO A 43 3.59 -2.94 -20.62
CA PRO A 43 2.80 -4.00 -20.00
C PRO A 43 3.67 -5.24 -19.73
N VAL A 44 3.37 -5.94 -18.65
CA VAL A 44 4.12 -7.15 -18.28
C VAL A 44 3.21 -8.37 -18.29
N SER A 45 3.75 -9.47 -18.82
CA SER A 45 3.19 -10.80 -18.61
C SER A 45 4.10 -11.58 -17.66
N ILE A 46 3.56 -11.98 -16.52
CA ILE A 46 4.29 -12.68 -15.45
C ILE A 46 3.37 -13.68 -14.75
N SER A 47 3.89 -14.86 -14.41
CA SER A 47 3.16 -15.85 -13.64
C SER A 47 3.17 -15.54 -12.14
N HIS A 48 2.23 -16.14 -11.41
CA HIS A 48 2.23 -16.16 -9.95
C HIS A 48 3.60 -16.53 -9.36
N ASP A 49 4.17 -17.64 -9.83
CA ASP A 49 5.37 -18.23 -9.25
C ASP A 49 6.62 -17.37 -9.51
N GLU A 50 6.70 -16.76 -10.69
CA GLU A 50 7.75 -15.78 -11.02
C GLU A 50 7.62 -14.51 -10.15
N CYS A 51 6.40 -14.04 -9.92
CA CYS A 51 6.14 -12.94 -8.98
C CYS A 51 6.63 -13.28 -7.56
N ILE A 52 6.26 -14.45 -7.04
CA ILE A 52 6.70 -14.91 -5.71
C ILE A 52 8.22 -14.97 -5.63
N GLN A 53 8.87 -15.62 -6.59
CA GLN A 53 10.33 -15.74 -6.61
C GLN A 53 11.00 -14.36 -6.63
N SER A 54 10.49 -13.44 -7.44
CA SER A 54 11.04 -12.08 -7.53
C SER A 54 10.81 -11.28 -6.25
N ILE A 55 9.65 -11.39 -5.61
CA ILE A 55 9.37 -10.73 -4.33
C ILE A 55 10.32 -11.25 -3.25
N LEU A 56 10.47 -12.57 -3.11
CA LEU A 56 11.36 -13.14 -2.10
C LEU A 56 12.80 -12.68 -2.25
N LYS A 57 13.29 -12.58 -3.50
CA LYS A 57 14.61 -12.01 -3.79
C LYS A 57 14.71 -10.54 -3.37
N LEU A 58 13.75 -9.71 -3.77
CA LEU A 58 13.73 -8.28 -3.42
C LEU A 58 13.67 -8.08 -1.90
N THR A 59 12.87 -8.87 -1.18
CA THR A 59 12.77 -8.78 0.28
C THR A 59 14.07 -9.14 0.99
N GLN A 60 14.90 -10.03 0.41
CA GLN A 60 16.23 -10.34 0.95
C GLN A 60 17.25 -9.22 0.68
N GLU A 61 17.13 -8.55 -0.47
CA GLU A 61 18.06 -7.49 -0.89
C GLU A 61 17.77 -6.14 -0.22
N ILE A 62 16.50 -5.84 0.07
CA ILE A 62 16.07 -4.59 0.69
C ILE A 62 16.39 -4.62 2.20
N PRO A 63 17.28 -3.74 2.71
CA PRO A 63 17.57 -3.65 4.12
C PRO A 63 16.34 -3.21 4.92
N TYR A 64 16.06 -3.93 6.00
CA TYR A 64 14.95 -3.62 6.91
C TYR A 64 14.92 -2.15 7.37
N GLU A 65 16.09 -1.61 7.74
CA GLU A 65 16.24 -0.23 8.21
C GLU A 65 15.94 0.80 7.12
N GLN A 66 16.15 0.47 5.84
CA GLN A 66 15.86 1.37 4.72
C GLN A 66 14.35 1.58 4.58
N VAL A 67 13.54 0.56 4.83
CA VAL A 67 12.08 0.63 4.75
C VAL A 67 11.50 1.52 5.85
N ILE A 68 11.99 1.35 7.09
CA ILE A 68 11.61 2.19 8.24
C ILE A 68 12.01 3.64 7.98
N LYS A 69 13.24 3.86 7.51
CA LYS A 69 13.75 5.17 7.13
C LYS A 69 12.85 5.84 6.09
N ALA A 70 12.49 5.13 5.02
CA ALA A 70 11.65 5.64 3.94
C ALA A 70 10.29 6.11 4.44
N PHE A 71 9.66 5.31 5.32
CA PHE A 71 8.38 5.68 5.91
C PHE A 71 8.46 7.01 6.66
N LEU A 72 9.45 7.18 7.55
CA LEU A 72 9.61 8.42 8.29
C LEU A 72 9.97 9.60 7.37
N SER A 73 10.98 9.44 6.51
CA SER A 73 11.43 10.50 5.59
C SER A 73 10.35 10.94 4.59
N SER A 74 9.30 10.14 4.39
CA SER A 74 8.17 10.46 3.53
C SER A 74 7.23 11.53 4.10
N LEU A 75 7.21 11.72 5.43
CA LEU A 75 6.14 12.42 6.12
C LEU A 75 6.14 13.92 5.78
N SER A 76 7.25 14.62 6.02
CA SER A 76 7.38 16.05 5.66
C SER A 76 7.46 16.28 4.14
N ARG A 77 8.11 15.35 3.43
CA ARG A 77 8.35 15.46 1.97
C ARG A 77 7.14 15.08 1.12
N ARG A 78 6.10 14.51 1.74
CA ARG A 78 4.93 13.93 1.09
C ARG A 78 5.30 12.93 -0.03
N ARG A 79 6.35 12.12 0.20
CA ARG A 79 6.75 11.01 -0.71
C ARG A 79 5.90 9.78 -0.45
N LEU A 80 4.65 9.83 -0.93
CA LEU A 80 3.66 8.76 -0.75
C LEU A 80 4.16 7.40 -1.23
N ASP A 81 4.92 7.42 -2.31
CA ASP A 81 5.60 6.28 -2.92
C ASP A 81 6.69 5.65 -2.02
N TRP A 82 7.31 6.42 -1.12
CA TRP A 82 8.26 5.89 -0.14
C TRP A 82 7.57 5.20 1.04
N ARG A 83 6.42 5.73 1.49
CA ARG A 83 5.69 5.13 2.62
C ARG A 83 5.00 3.83 2.24
N SER A 84 4.60 3.68 0.97
CA SER A 84 3.97 2.46 0.43
C SER A 84 4.81 1.21 0.65
N GLY A 85 6.13 1.33 0.43
CA GLY A 85 7.07 0.22 0.53
C GLY A 85 7.08 -0.44 1.92
N LEU A 86 6.67 0.27 2.98
CA LEU A 86 6.57 -0.31 4.31
C LEU A 86 5.53 -1.43 4.38
N ALA A 87 4.31 -1.20 3.89
CA ALA A 87 3.29 -2.23 3.87
C ALA A 87 3.69 -3.38 2.93
N SER A 88 4.13 -3.08 1.70
CA SER A 88 4.55 -4.08 0.73
C SER A 88 5.67 -4.97 1.25
N TYR A 89 6.65 -4.42 1.99
CA TYR A 89 7.74 -5.20 2.58
C TYR A 89 7.25 -6.12 3.70
N PHE A 90 6.39 -5.64 4.60
CA PHE A 90 5.85 -6.47 5.69
C PHE A 90 4.90 -7.57 5.21
N ILE A 91 4.13 -7.29 4.16
CA ILE A 91 3.33 -8.28 3.43
C ILE A 91 4.26 -9.33 2.81
N ALA A 92 5.29 -8.90 2.10
CA ALA A 92 6.23 -9.80 1.45
C ALA A 92 6.98 -10.71 2.44
N LYS A 93 7.25 -10.23 3.66
CA LYS A 93 7.84 -11.06 4.73
C LYS A 93 6.96 -12.23 5.19
N GLN A 94 5.66 -12.23 4.87
CA GLN A 94 4.78 -13.38 5.14
C GLN A 94 4.84 -14.44 4.03
N LEU A 95 5.37 -14.08 2.85
CA LEU A 95 5.49 -14.99 1.73
C LEU A 95 6.62 -15.99 1.97
N TYR A 96 6.44 -17.18 1.43
CA TYR A 96 7.46 -18.19 1.26
C TYR A 96 7.32 -18.81 -0.13
N GLN A 97 8.34 -19.51 -0.60
CA GLN A 97 8.31 -20.13 -1.93
C GLN A 97 7.17 -21.15 -2.00
N HIS A 98 6.25 -20.96 -2.95
CA HIS A 98 5.17 -21.89 -3.23
C HIS A 98 4.69 -21.74 -4.68
N HIS A 99 4.00 -22.77 -5.16
CA HIS A 99 3.34 -22.76 -6.48
C HIS A 99 1.91 -22.28 -6.34
N TYR A 100 1.36 -21.71 -7.42
CA TYR A 100 -0.06 -21.35 -7.48
C TYR A 100 -0.95 -22.54 -7.10
N SER A 101 -1.82 -22.33 -6.12
CA SER A 101 -2.80 -23.31 -5.67
C SER A 101 -4.19 -22.73 -5.83
N VAL A 102 -4.97 -23.23 -6.78
CA VAL A 102 -6.31 -22.70 -7.06
C VAL A 102 -7.22 -22.75 -5.83
N ALA A 103 -7.87 -21.63 -5.54
CA ALA A 103 -8.92 -21.52 -4.53
C ALA A 103 -10.03 -20.58 -5.01
N LEU A 104 -11.28 -20.94 -4.75
CA LEU A 104 -12.44 -20.10 -5.05
C LEU A 104 -12.38 -18.82 -4.19
N SER A 105 -12.47 -17.66 -4.84
CA SER A 105 -12.45 -16.34 -4.18
C SER A 105 -13.78 -15.59 -4.25
N GLY A 106 -14.68 -15.99 -5.15
CA GLY A 106 -15.96 -15.32 -5.31
C GLY A 106 -16.87 -16.00 -6.31
N GLN A 107 -18.17 -15.74 -6.17
CA GLN A 107 -19.20 -16.22 -7.07
C GLN A 107 -20.19 -15.08 -7.35
N SER A 108 -20.57 -14.92 -8.62
CA SER A 108 -21.73 -14.11 -8.99
C SER A 108 -22.91 -15.03 -9.29
N TYR A 109 -24.12 -14.53 -9.03
CA TYR A 109 -25.36 -15.27 -9.20
C TYR A 109 -26.29 -14.54 -10.15
N ASP A 110 -27.03 -15.30 -10.96
CA ASP A 110 -28.14 -14.75 -11.74
C ASP A 110 -29.34 -14.43 -10.83
N GLN A 111 -30.37 -13.84 -11.41
CA GLN A 111 -31.64 -13.53 -10.72
C GLN A 111 -32.36 -14.76 -10.15
N ASN A 112 -32.01 -15.97 -10.58
CA ASN A 112 -32.57 -17.24 -10.11
C ASN A 112 -31.66 -17.93 -9.07
N GLY A 113 -30.54 -17.32 -8.68
CA GLY A 113 -29.59 -17.88 -7.73
C GLY A 113 -28.61 -18.90 -8.32
N ASN A 114 -28.51 -19.03 -9.64
CA ASN A 114 -27.51 -19.90 -10.28
C ASN A 114 -26.17 -19.18 -10.42
N VAL A 115 -25.08 -19.91 -10.19
CA VAL A 115 -23.72 -19.37 -10.34
C VAL A 115 -23.46 -19.00 -11.81
N MET A 116 -23.15 -17.72 -12.07
CA MET A 116 -22.79 -17.22 -13.40
C MET A 116 -21.29 -17.19 -13.63
N HIS A 117 -20.53 -16.76 -12.63
CA HIS A 117 -19.07 -16.64 -12.72
C HIS A 117 -18.45 -17.07 -11.39
N GLN A 118 -17.33 -17.78 -11.45
CA GLN A 118 -16.45 -18.06 -10.32
C GLN A 118 -15.12 -17.34 -10.49
N SER A 119 -14.67 -16.60 -9.47
CA SER A 119 -13.32 -16.03 -9.44
C SER A 119 -12.39 -16.92 -8.62
N PHE A 120 -11.11 -16.93 -9.00
CA PHE A 120 -10.09 -17.75 -8.37
C PHE A 120 -8.87 -16.91 -7.95
N THR A 121 -8.24 -17.35 -6.87
CA THR A 121 -6.98 -16.82 -6.35
C THR A 121 -6.08 -17.98 -5.90
N CYS A 122 -4.84 -17.69 -5.57
CA CYS A 122 -3.97 -18.62 -4.88
C CYS A 122 -4.44 -18.79 -3.42
N GLY A 123 -4.87 -20.00 -3.06
CA GLY A 123 -5.30 -20.36 -1.70
C GLY A 123 -4.19 -20.18 -0.68
N ILE A 124 -2.93 -20.46 -1.05
CA ILE A 124 -1.80 -20.26 -0.15
C ILE A 124 -1.62 -18.77 0.16
N CYS A 125 -1.58 -17.90 -0.85
CA CYS A 125 -1.52 -16.44 -0.66
C CYS A 125 -2.69 -15.91 0.18
N ARG A 126 -3.92 -16.37 -0.13
CA ARG A 126 -5.14 -15.98 0.59
C ARG A 126 -5.10 -16.38 2.06
N ASP A 127 -4.51 -17.52 2.39
CA ASP A 127 -4.53 -18.04 3.76
C ASP A 127 -3.35 -17.51 4.62
N LEU A 128 -2.50 -16.64 4.05
CA LEU A 128 -1.52 -15.87 4.83
C LEU A 128 -2.20 -14.81 5.71
N LYS A 129 -1.48 -14.34 6.74
CA LYS A 129 -1.95 -13.40 7.77
C LYS A 129 -2.77 -12.19 7.25
N TYR A 130 -2.49 -11.74 6.03
CA TYR A 130 -3.08 -10.54 5.44
C TYR A 130 -4.05 -10.79 4.28
N GLY A 131 -4.30 -12.05 3.89
CA GLY A 131 -5.26 -12.34 2.83
C GLY A 131 -4.82 -11.89 1.44
N MET A 132 -3.62 -12.28 0.99
CA MET A 132 -3.10 -11.79 -0.29
C MET A 132 -3.87 -12.31 -1.49
N ILE A 133 -4.06 -11.45 -2.49
CA ILE A 133 -4.69 -11.80 -3.77
C ILE A 133 -3.59 -12.07 -4.79
N GLY A 134 -3.46 -13.33 -5.21
CA GLY A 134 -2.51 -13.78 -6.22
C GLY A 134 -3.24 -14.51 -7.34
N HIS A 135 -3.14 -14.00 -8.57
CA HIS A 135 -3.69 -14.66 -9.76
C HIS A 135 -2.67 -15.61 -10.37
N GLU A 136 -3.13 -16.68 -11.02
CA GLU A 136 -2.25 -17.67 -11.68
C GLU A 136 -1.29 -17.02 -12.67
N LYS A 137 -1.81 -16.11 -13.49
CA LYS A 137 -1.07 -15.36 -14.50
C LYS A 137 -1.58 -13.94 -14.58
N TYR A 138 -0.65 -13.01 -14.75
CA TYR A 138 -0.91 -11.64 -15.13
C TYR A 138 -0.55 -11.51 -16.62
N GLN A 139 -1.52 -11.21 -17.47
CA GLN A 139 -1.33 -11.04 -18.91
C GLN A 139 -1.44 -9.56 -19.26
N ASP A 140 -0.43 -9.04 -19.95
CA ASP A 140 -0.36 -7.64 -20.40
C ASP A 140 -0.76 -6.63 -19.32
N ALA A 141 -0.31 -6.88 -18.09
CA ALA A 141 -0.70 -6.09 -16.93
C ALA A 141 -0.09 -4.69 -17.02
N ASP A 142 -0.95 -3.68 -16.91
CA ASP A 142 -0.54 -2.28 -16.90
C ASP A 142 0.08 -1.91 -15.56
N LEU A 143 1.41 -1.75 -15.53
CA LEU A 143 2.11 -1.30 -14.33
C LEU A 143 1.99 0.21 -14.10
N ASN A 144 1.54 0.97 -15.11
CA ASN A 144 1.42 2.42 -15.02
C ASN A 144 0.32 2.81 -14.02
N VAL A 145 -0.81 2.11 -14.00
CA VAL A 145 -1.86 2.37 -13.01
C VAL A 145 -1.36 2.12 -11.57
N LEU A 146 -0.56 1.07 -11.37
CA LEU A 146 0.05 0.75 -10.07
C LEU A 146 0.98 1.87 -9.63
N ASN A 147 1.83 2.38 -10.52
CA ASN A 147 2.75 3.47 -10.19
C ASN A 147 2.01 4.80 -9.94
N PHE A 148 0.97 5.06 -10.74
CA PHE A 148 0.13 6.24 -10.57
C PHE A 148 -0.51 6.25 -9.18
N GLU A 149 -1.16 5.16 -8.78
CA GLU A 149 -1.80 5.00 -7.46
C GLU A 149 -0.78 5.07 -6.32
N ARG A 150 0.39 4.41 -6.50
CA ARG A 150 1.53 4.46 -5.57
C ARG A 150 1.96 5.90 -5.29
N ILE A 151 2.11 6.72 -6.33
CA ILE A 151 2.58 8.11 -6.21
C ILE A 151 1.46 9.06 -5.76
N LYS A 152 0.20 8.80 -6.15
CA LYS A 152 -0.93 9.69 -5.88
C LYS A 152 -1.47 9.55 -4.47
N TRP A 153 -1.53 8.33 -3.93
CA TRP A 153 -2.18 8.05 -2.65
C TRP A 153 -1.30 7.27 -1.67
N GLY A 154 -0.20 6.69 -2.15
CA GLY A 154 0.68 5.84 -1.34
C GLY A 154 0.41 4.35 -1.54
N GLY A 155 -0.24 3.98 -2.63
CA GLY A 155 -0.63 2.60 -2.94
C GLY A 155 -1.99 2.26 -2.36
N VAL A 156 -2.92 1.84 -3.22
CA VAL A 156 -4.29 1.46 -2.82
C VAL A 156 -4.55 -0.03 -2.96
N ARG A 157 -3.50 -0.79 -3.35
CA ARG A 157 -3.55 -2.22 -3.69
C ARG A 157 -2.67 -3.08 -2.79
N HIS A 158 -2.38 -2.60 -1.57
CA HIS A 158 -1.66 -3.41 -0.59
C HIS A 158 -2.42 -4.72 -0.34
N GLY A 159 -1.73 -5.84 -0.48
CA GLY A 159 -2.33 -7.18 -0.44
C GLY A 159 -2.46 -7.84 -1.81
N GLU A 160 -2.34 -7.10 -2.91
CA GLU A 160 -2.24 -7.69 -4.25
C GLU A 160 -0.79 -8.12 -4.55
N LEU A 161 -0.61 -9.35 -5.07
CA LEU A 161 0.71 -9.93 -5.33
C LEU A 161 1.49 -9.12 -6.39
N LEU A 162 0.84 -8.74 -7.50
CA LEU A 162 1.47 -7.95 -8.55
C LEU A 162 1.88 -6.56 -8.05
N TYR A 163 1.03 -5.91 -7.25
CA TYR A 163 1.36 -4.63 -6.64
C TYR A 163 2.54 -4.74 -5.68
N THR A 164 2.56 -5.77 -4.83
CA THR A 164 3.66 -6.02 -3.89
C THR A 164 5.00 -6.19 -4.63
N TRP A 165 5.01 -6.97 -5.71
CA TRP A 165 6.18 -7.12 -6.58
C TRP A 165 6.61 -5.78 -7.19
N PHE A 166 5.67 -5.06 -7.79
CA PHE A 166 5.94 -3.79 -8.45
C PHE A 166 6.48 -2.74 -7.48
N ASP A 167 5.83 -2.55 -6.33
CA ASP A 167 6.19 -1.54 -5.34
C ASP A 167 7.57 -1.82 -4.73
N LEU A 168 7.89 -3.07 -4.39
CA LEU A 168 9.22 -3.44 -3.91
C LEU A 168 10.30 -3.25 -4.98
N LYS A 169 9.99 -3.56 -6.25
CA LYS A 169 10.92 -3.33 -7.37
C LYS A 169 11.19 -1.85 -7.60
N GLN A 170 10.19 -0.97 -7.45
CA GLN A 170 10.42 0.47 -7.52
C GLN A 170 11.20 0.94 -6.29
N PHE A 171 10.81 0.49 -5.09
CA PHE A 171 11.43 0.86 -3.84
C PHE A 171 12.93 0.55 -3.79
N SER A 172 13.36 -0.61 -4.31
CA SER A 172 14.78 -1.01 -4.30
C SER A 172 15.69 -0.09 -5.11
N SER A 173 15.12 0.73 -6.00
CA SER A 173 15.87 1.71 -6.80
C SER A 173 15.93 3.11 -6.18
N GLU A 174 15.24 3.34 -5.05
CA GLU A 174 15.14 4.67 -4.44
C GLU A 174 16.35 5.00 -3.55
N ASP A 175 16.88 6.20 -3.76
CA ASP A 175 17.81 6.84 -2.82
C ASP A 175 17.03 7.59 -1.74
N ILE A 176 17.08 7.05 -0.51
CA ILE A 176 16.25 7.50 0.61
C ILE A 176 17.12 8.26 1.61
N ALA A 177 16.85 9.56 1.71
CA ALA A 177 17.45 10.45 2.70
C ALA A 177 17.08 10.05 4.15
N GLU A 178 17.93 10.40 5.11
CA GLU A 178 17.60 10.26 6.54
C GLU A 178 16.40 11.12 6.95
N PRO A 179 15.61 10.67 7.94
CA PRO A 179 14.49 11.46 8.44
C PRO A 179 15.02 12.72 9.11
N ASN A 180 14.40 13.85 8.84
CA ASN A 180 14.75 15.11 9.49
C ASN A 180 13.93 15.30 10.77
N ALA A 181 14.20 16.37 11.54
CA ALA A 181 13.48 16.64 12.77
C ALA A 181 11.97 16.85 12.56
N GLU A 182 11.56 17.39 11.41
CA GLU A 182 10.15 17.59 11.06
C GLU A 182 9.44 16.24 10.81
N ASP A 183 10.09 15.28 10.14
CA ASP A 183 9.57 13.92 9.95
C ASP A 183 9.29 13.25 11.30
N ILE A 184 10.24 13.36 12.24
CA ILE A 184 10.09 12.80 13.59
C ILE A 184 8.98 13.50 14.38
N LEU A 185 8.89 14.83 14.27
CA LEU A 185 7.84 15.60 14.93
C LEU A 185 6.44 15.22 14.40
N ILE A 186 6.28 15.11 13.08
CA ILE A 186 5.03 14.67 12.45
C ILE A 186 4.66 13.28 12.96
N PHE A 187 5.60 12.34 12.99
CA PHE A 187 5.31 10.99 13.47
C PHE A 187 4.92 10.96 14.96
N LYS A 188 5.61 11.72 15.82
CA LYS A 188 5.24 11.87 17.23
C LYS A 188 3.84 12.45 17.40
N ASN A 189 3.47 13.44 16.59
CA ASN A 189 2.13 14.03 16.63
C ASN A 189 1.05 13.03 16.16
N ILE A 190 1.32 12.23 15.13
CA ILE A 190 0.44 11.14 14.68
C ILE A 190 0.22 10.14 15.84
N LEU A 191 1.29 9.67 16.47
CA LEU A 191 1.20 8.76 17.62
C LEU A 191 0.39 9.37 18.77
N ASN A 192 0.58 10.66 19.06
CA ASN A 192 -0.19 11.36 20.09
C ASN A 192 -1.69 11.41 19.75
N VAL A 193 -2.07 11.69 18.50
CA VAL A 193 -3.48 11.65 18.07
C VAL A 193 -4.09 10.26 18.26
N ILE A 194 -3.35 9.21 17.90
CA ILE A 194 -3.79 7.82 18.11
C ILE A 194 -3.97 7.53 19.62
N ALA A 195 -3.01 7.92 20.46
CA ALA A 195 -3.09 7.75 21.91
C ALA A 195 -4.30 8.47 22.53
N GLN A 196 -4.67 9.64 22.01
CA GLN A 196 -5.78 10.46 22.50
C GLN A 196 -7.15 10.07 21.90
N SER A 197 -7.21 9.10 21.00
CA SER A 197 -8.47 8.65 20.38
C SER A 197 -9.46 8.14 21.43
N LYS A 198 -10.76 8.43 21.29
CA LYS A 198 -11.78 7.97 22.24
C LYS A 198 -12.08 6.48 22.05
N PRO A 199 -12.54 5.75 23.08
CA PRO A 199 -12.76 4.30 22.99
C PRO A 199 -13.54 3.85 21.73
N ASP A 200 -14.63 4.55 21.42
CA ASP A 200 -15.51 4.25 20.28
C ASP A 200 -15.10 4.90 18.95
N ASP A 201 -13.93 5.54 18.86
CA ASP A 201 -13.46 6.12 17.60
C ASP A 201 -13.21 5.01 16.57
N TYR A 202 -13.75 5.19 15.37
CA TYR A 202 -13.54 4.31 14.22
C TYR A 202 -12.34 4.80 13.38
N PRO A 203 -11.81 3.99 12.46
CA PRO A 203 -10.74 4.43 11.55
C PRO A 203 -11.07 5.74 10.82
N SER A 204 -12.33 5.93 10.42
CA SER A 204 -12.80 7.18 9.79
C SER A 204 -12.79 8.40 10.72
N THR A 205 -12.87 8.22 12.04
CA THR A 205 -12.70 9.32 13.01
C THR A 205 -11.23 9.65 13.17
N LEU A 206 -10.38 8.62 13.33
CA LEU A 206 -8.93 8.80 13.40
C LEU A 206 -8.39 9.48 12.14
N GLU A 207 -8.85 9.07 10.95
CA GLU A 207 -8.50 9.70 9.67
C GLU A 207 -8.72 11.21 9.69
N LYS A 208 -9.89 11.67 10.17
CA LYS A 208 -10.20 13.10 10.27
C LYS A 208 -9.29 13.81 11.27
N ASN A 209 -9.07 13.19 12.42
CA ASN A 209 -8.24 13.75 13.49
C ASN A 209 -6.78 13.91 13.07
N LEU A 210 -6.30 13.14 12.09
CA LEU A 210 -4.95 13.27 11.54
C LEU A 210 -4.76 14.48 10.62
N ASN A 211 -5.83 15.17 10.20
CA ASN A 211 -5.75 16.30 9.27
C ASN A 211 -4.84 17.44 9.76
N ASP A 212 -4.77 17.65 11.07
CA ASP A 212 -4.04 18.78 11.66
C ASP A 212 -2.57 18.48 11.96
N VAL A 213 -2.16 17.20 11.88
CA VAL A 213 -0.78 16.77 12.20
C VAL A 213 0.03 16.35 10.98
N ILE A 214 -0.62 16.12 9.83
CA ILE A 214 0.06 15.78 8.58
C ILE A 214 -0.63 16.43 7.37
N LYS A 215 0.15 17.15 6.56
CA LYS A 215 -0.33 17.70 5.29
C LYS A 215 -0.68 16.59 4.31
N SER A 216 -1.96 16.39 4.08
CA SER A 216 -2.50 15.22 3.37
C SER A 216 -3.90 15.49 2.82
N SER A 217 -4.31 14.72 1.82
CA SER A 217 -5.74 14.56 1.47
C SER A 217 -6.40 13.49 2.35
N LYS A 218 -7.74 13.38 2.29
CA LYS A 218 -8.48 12.32 2.96
C LYS A 218 -7.95 10.93 2.56
N ASP A 219 -7.87 10.66 1.26
CA ASP A 219 -7.43 9.37 0.72
C ASP A 219 -6.01 9.02 1.16
N GLU A 220 -5.09 10.00 1.19
CA GLU A 220 -3.72 9.79 1.67
C GLU A 220 -3.67 9.39 3.15
N ARG A 221 -4.56 9.94 3.99
CA ARG A 221 -4.67 9.53 5.39
C ARG A 221 -5.28 8.15 5.54
N GLN A 222 -6.26 7.80 4.72
CA GLN A 222 -6.83 6.44 4.72
C GLN A 222 -5.73 5.40 4.44
N ILE A 223 -4.90 5.63 3.41
CA ILE A 223 -3.79 4.74 3.10
C ILE A 223 -2.71 4.75 4.18
N LEU A 224 -2.42 5.90 4.81
CA LEU A 224 -1.51 5.94 5.96
C LEU A 224 -2.00 5.05 7.12
N LEU A 225 -3.30 5.05 7.41
CA LEU A 225 -3.90 4.18 8.43
C LEU A 225 -3.78 2.70 8.04
N GLU A 226 -4.04 2.37 6.78
CA GLU A 226 -3.89 0.99 6.26
C GLU A 226 -2.46 0.49 6.38
N ILE A 227 -1.47 1.31 6.03
CA ILE A 227 -0.05 0.97 6.16
C ILE A 227 0.33 0.72 7.63
N MET A 228 -0.16 1.57 8.55
CA MET A 228 0.10 1.39 9.99
C MET A 228 -0.62 0.17 10.56
N ALA A 229 -1.83 -0.17 10.09
CA ALA A 229 -2.52 -1.39 10.49
C ALA A 229 -1.83 -2.64 9.92
N CYS A 230 -1.35 -2.59 8.67
CA CYS A 230 -0.61 -3.67 8.02
C CYS A 230 0.63 -4.11 8.82
N ILE A 231 1.35 -3.17 9.46
CA ILE A 231 2.53 -3.47 10.27
C ILE A 231 2.20 -3.73 11.76
N ASP A 232 0.93 -3.96 12.09
CA ASP A 232 0.41 -4.13 13.46
C ASP A 232 0.58 -2.92 14.39
N LEU A 233 0.90 -1.72 13.87
CA LEU A 233 0.92 -0.50 14.69
C LEU A 233 -0.50 -0.13 15.13
N LEU A 234 -1.48 -0.23 14.24
CA LEU A 234 -2.92 -0.09 14.54
C LEU A 234 -3.60 -1.46 14.62
N LYS A 235 -3.09 -2.35 15.46
CA LYS A 235 -3.65 -3.70 15.63
C LYS A 235 -4.91 -3.65 16.51
N PRO A 236 -6.05 -4.20 16.05
CA PRO A 236 -7.24 -4.30 16.89
C PRO A 236 -7.04 -5.32 18.02
N GLN A 237 -7.59 -5.05 19.21
CA GLN A 237 -7.61 -6.03 20.30
C GLN A 237 -8.66 -7.14 20.08
N SER A 238 -9.70 -6.87 19.29
CA SER A 238 -10.72 -7.83 18.90
C SER A 238 -11.17 -7.62 17.46
N TYR A 239 -11.37 -8.72 16.73
CA TYR A 239 -12.00 -8.75 15.41
C TYR A 239 -13.52 -9.03 15.51
N ASP A 240 -14.00 -9.44 16.69
CA ASP A 240 -15.43 -9.62 16.96
C ASP A 240 -16.09 -8.26 17.27
N ARG A 241 -16.17 -7.42 16.24
CA ARG A 241 -16.71 -6.05 16.33
C ARG A 241 -17.53 -5.74 15.07
N PRO A 242 -18.62 -4.96 15.18
CA PRO A 242 -19.42 -4.60 14.02
C PRO A 242 -18.65 -3.67 13.09
N SER A 243 -18.71 -3.92 11.78
CA SER A 243 -18.34 -2.93 10.76
C SER A 243 -19.48 -1.92 10.59
N ARG A 244 -19.13 -0.67 10.26
CA ARG A 244 -20.12 0.41 10.07
C ARG A 244 -20.14 0.88 8.63
N GLY A 245 -21.30 0.67 7.98
CA GLY A 245 -21.55 1.13 6.62
C GLY A 245 -20.66 0.43 5.59
N LYS A 246 -20.88 0.78 4.32
CA LYS A 246 -19.97 0.37 3.24
C LYS A 246 -18.67 1.16 3.40
N ASN A 247 -17.56 0.44 3.54
CA ASN A 247 -16.23 1.00 3.64
C ASN A 247 -15.26 0.12 2.83
N ASP A 248 -14.12 0.69 2.47
CA ASP A 248 -13.06 0.02 1.69
C ASP A 248 -11.83 -0.23 2.57
N TRP A 249 -12.00 -0.37 3.89
CA TRP A 249 -10.91 -0.69 4.81
C TRP A 249 -10.50 -2.16 4.64
N VAL A 250 -9.20 -2.45 4.71
CA VAL A 250 -8.64 -3.80 4.55
C VAL A 250 -8.01 -4.28 5.85
N PHE A 251 -7.04 -3.53 6.40
CA PHE A 251 -6.28 -3.91 7.59
C PHE A 251 -6.79 -3.19 8.84
N VAL A 252 -7.25 -1.95 8.71
CA VAL A 252 -7.61 -1.10 9.87
C VAL A 252 -9.07 -1.21 10.32
N GLU A 253 -9.93 -1.92 9.58
CA GLU A 253 -11.39 -1.91 9.76
C GLU A 253 -11.86 -2.09 11.21
N TYR A 254 -11.25 -3.05 11.91
CA TYR A 254 -11.66 -3.45 13.26
C TYR A 254 -10.98 -2.66 14.38
N TRP A 255 -10.04 -1.76 14.04
CA TRP A 255 -9.40 -0.88 15.02
C TRP A 255 -10.42 0.07 15.64
N ARG A 256 -10.33 0.25 16.95
CA ARG A 256 -11.10 1.20 17.74
C ARG A 256 -10.15 2.06 18.56
N GLY A 257 -10.58 3.26 18.92
CA GLY A 257 -9.71 4.18 19.68
C GLY A 257 -9.32 3.68 21.07
N GLU A 258 -9.98 2.66 21.62
CA GLU A 258 -9.52 1.93 22.81
C GLU A 258 -8.26 1.09 22.57
N ASP A 259 -8.01 0.65 21.32
CA ASP A 259 -6.85 -0.18 20.97
C ASP A 259 -5.54 0.62 20.98
N LYS A 260 -5.61 1.94 20.74
CA LYS A 260 -4.45 2.85 20.62
C LYS A 260 -3.47 2.37 19.55
N TYR A 261 -2.20 2.77 19.66
CA TYR A 261 -1.13 2.17 18.87
C TYR A 261 -0.40 1.11 19.71
N ASN A 262 0.18 0.13 19.02
CA ASN A 262 1.02 -0.88 19.65
C ASN A 262 2.41 -0.34 19.97
N GLN A 263 2.68 -0.06 21.26
CA GLN A 263 3.96 0.48 21.73
C GLN A 263 5.16 -0.41 21.37
N GLN A 264 5.01 -1.73 21.45
CA GLN A 264 6.09 -2.66 21.12
C GLN A 264 6.53 -2.54 19.66
N VAL A 265 5.57 -2.38 18.74
CA VAL A 265 5.85 -2.15 17.31
C VAL A 265 6.53 -0.79 17.13
N VAL A 266 6.07 0.24 17.83
CA VAL A 266 6.69 1.57 17.77
C VAL A 266 8.15 1.53 18.23
N ASP A 267 8.43 0.86 19.36
CA ASP A 267 9.78 0.76 19.90
C ASP A 267 10.69 -0.06 18.98
N GLN A 268 10.18 -1.19 18.47
CA GLN A 268 10.94 -2.08 17.57
C GLN A 268 11.27 -1.41 16.24
N LEU A 269 10.32 -0.71 15.63
CA LEU A 269 10.51 -0.13 14.30
C LEU A 269 11.13 1.26 14.37
N PHE A 270 10.67 2.11 15.28
CA PHE A 270 10.95 3.54 15.27
C PHE A 270 11.72 4.00 16.50
N GLY A 271 12.00 3.12 17.47
CA GLY A 271 12.67 3.47 18.73
C GLY A 271 14.00 4.20 18.53
N LYS A 272 14.82 3.76 17.55
CA LYS A 272 16.11 4.41 17.24
C LYS A 272 15.97 5.88 16.81
N TYR A 273 14.81 6.26 16.26
CA TYR A 273 14.52 7.62 15.81
C TYR A 273 13.75 8.43 16.86
N LEU A 274 12.90 7.78 17.66
CA LEU A 274 12.05 8.44 18.64
C LEU A 274 12.75 8.75 19.96
N ASN A 275 13.65 7.84 20.38
CA ASN A 275 14.34 7.86 21.67
C ASN A 275 15.76 8.43 21.57
N GLY A 276 16.03 9.26 20.55
CA GLY A 276 17.36 9.73 20.20
C GLY A 276 18.20 10.16 21.41
N HIS A 277 19.45 9.70 21.41
CA HIS A 277 20.57 10.29 22.14
C HIS A 277 20.72 11.78 21.82
#